data_AF-A0A7V0Z715-F1
#
_entry.id   AF-A0A7V0Z715-F1
#
_cell.length_a   1.000
_cell.length_b   1.000
_cell.length_c   1.000
_cell.angle_alpha   90.00
_cell.angle_beta   90.00
_cell.angle_gamma   90.00
#
_symmetry.space_group_name_H-M   'P 1'
#
loop_
_entity.id
_entity.type
_entity.pdbx_description
1 polymer ?
#
loop_
_entity_poly.entity_id
_entity_poly.type
_entity_poly.pdbx_seq_one_letter_code
_entity_poly.pdbx_strand_id
1 'polypeptide(L)'
;MLDKKMVFLISGLYVFSGVGNAGINLMKFGANIVINFDGQLLNEPIGCIYVDSVYLARLAPGEIQSGRVIMDTTRFSKRLAGKQRFRVGIFIEGFSGNEIIRKIQAGNFSYGGEGYNYTGETFIETALQDFVFRRFGELRKIRAKIKADGALWKADLTSVFMLPDEDRAKLCGFRAPQTKGEGTPLPPKGGSRQLPPYFDWTNKDGINWMTAVKDQGVGARTCWAFGTVGQVEALINIATNTPNPNFDLAEQTLVSDCCRYCGNCNGGMHFWALMYIRNHGIPVETIDPYTAMNGPCCKRPSKLWKITSYHCVTWQSADENAIKTALENHPLSTSVYADTLWYSYTGGVYSYTDSLRIPDHCVVFVGWNDNDEGGTKTWKIKNSWGDDWGENGYMRLIRGQNNRCGWYTFSAEY
;
A
#
# COMPACT_ATOMS: atom_id res chain seq x y z
N MET A 1 30.42 -43.86 25.69
CA MET A 1 30.24 -42.43 26.02
C MET A 1 29.89 -41.72 24.71
N LEU A 2 28.58 -41.56 24.46
CA LEU A 2 27.87 -40.26 24.44
C LEU A 2 28.38 -39.36 23.29
N ASP A 3 27.78 -39.32 22.09
CA ASP A 3 26.39 -38.94 21.69
C ASP A 3 26.20 -37.41 21.56
N LYS A 4 25.72 -37.02 20.37
CA LYS A 4 24.99 -35.80 19.91
C LYS A 4 25.29 -35.57 18.42
N LYS A 5 24.65 -36.30 17.49
CA LYS A 5 23.33 -36.06 16.85
C LYS A 5 23.17 -34.64 16.27
N MET A 6 23.15 -34.46 14.94
CA MET A 6 22.13 -34.84 13.93
C MET A 6 21.07 -33.74 13.75
N VAL A 7 21.08 -33.07 12.58
CA VAL A 7 19.84 -32.70 11.87
C VAL A 7 20.09 -32.93 10.38
N PHE A 8 19.30 -33.85 9.83
CA PHE A 8 19.30 -34.26 8.44
C PHE A 8 18.59 -33.22 7.56
N LEU A 9 19.21 -32.88 6.43
CA LEU A 9 18.52 -32.47 5.21
C LEU A 9 17.78 -33.71 4.68
N ILE A 10 16.48 -33.81 4.95
CA ILE A 10 15.62 -34.77 4.25
C ILE A 10 15.01 -34.06 3.05
N SER A 11 15.61 -34.34 1.89
CA SER A 11 14.97 -34.34 0.59
C SER A 11 13.72 -35.23 0.63
N GLY A 12 12.57 -34.62 0.85
CA GLY A 12 11.26 -35.25 0.73
C GLY A 12 10.58 -34.76 -0.54
N LEU A 13 10.82 -35.43 -1.66
CA LEU A 13 9.89 -35.44 -2.79
C LEU A 13 8.63 -36.18 -2.30
N TYR A 14 7.68 -35.44 -1.74
CA TYR A 14 6.33 -35.98 -1.56
C TYR A 14 5.63 -35.90 -2.91
N VAL A 15 5.76 -36.97 -3.70
CA VAL A 15 4.79 -37.27 -4.76
C VAL A 15 3.51 -37.70 -4.05
N PHE A 16 2.60 -36.76 -3.82
CA PHE A 16 1.25 -37.11 -3.41
C PHE A 16 0.50 -37.69 -4.61
N SER A 17 0.42 -39.01 -4.68
CA SER A 17 -0.62 -39.71 -5.42
C SER A 17 -1.94 -39.58 -4.67
N GLY A 18 -2.54 -38.40 -4.73
CA GLY A 18 -3.92 -38.15 -4.37
C GLY A 18 -4.68 -37.85 -5.65
N VAL A 19 -5.31 -38.87 -6.23
CA VAL A 19 -6.18 -38.71 -7.41
C VAL A 19 -7.43 -37.96 -6.97
N GLY A 20 -7.38 -36.64 -7.10
CA GLY A 20 -8.54 -35.77 -7.22
C GLY A 20 -8.28 -34.90 -8.44
N ASN A 21 -9.20 -34.89 -9.41
CA ASN A 21 -9.06 -34.22 -10.71
C ASN A 21 -8.81 -32.70 -10.66
N ALA A 22 -8.73 -32.10 -9.48
CA ALA A 22 -8.39 -30.69 -9.31
C ALA A 22 -6.87 -30.53 -9.28
N GLY A 23 -6.31 -29.83 -10.27
CA GLY A 23 -4.95 -29.27 -10.19
C GLY A 23 -4.76 -28.22 -9.08
N ILE A 24 -5.50 -28.28 -7.97
CA ILE A 24 -5.31 -27.37 -6.83
C ILE A 24 -5.61 -28.04 -5.49
N ASN A 25 -4.71 -27.85 -4.51
CA ASN A 25 -4.85 -28.36 -3.15
C ASN A 25 -4.41 -27.31 -2.13
N LEU A 26 -5.17 -27.15 -1.04
CA LEU A 26 -4.91 -26.23 0.06
C LEU A 26 -4.66 -26.99 1.36
N MET A 27 -3.53 -26.72 2.02
CA MET A 27 -3.17 -27.32 3.32
C MET A 27 -2.80 -26.24 4.32
N LYS A 28 -3.19 -26.42 5.58
CA LYS A 28 -2.77 -25.56 6.70
C LYS A 28 -1.65 -26.22 7.48
N PHE A 29 -0.54 -25.51 7.69
CA PHE A 29 0.61 -25.96 8.49
C PHE A 29 1.01 -24.87 9.47
N GLY A 30 0.53 -24.97 10.71
CA GLY A 30 0.76 -23.95 11.74
C GLY A 30 0.21 -22.60 11.30
N ALA A 31 1.09 -21.59 11.22
CA ALA A 31 0.77 -20.24 10.76
C ALA A 31 0.78 -20.08 9.23
N ASN A 32 1.05 -21.14 8.46
CA ASN A 32 1.16 -21.10 7.00
C ASN A 32 0.04 -21.86 6.30
N ILE A 33 -0.24 -21.45 5.07
CA ILE A 33 -1.08 -22.13 4.10
C ILE A 33 -0.20 -22.48 2.90
N VAL A 34 -0.25 -23.75 2.51
CA VAL A 34 0.40 -24.25 1.31
C VAL A 34 -0.66 -24.46 0.25
N ILE A 35 -0.51 -23.80 -0.89
CA ILE A 35 -1.34 -24.02 -2.06
C ILE A 35 -0.47 -24.73 -3.10
N ASN A 36 -0.84 -25.97 -3.41
CA ASN A 36 -0.23 -26.74 -4.49
C ASN A 36 -1.13 -26.66 -5.73
N PHE A 37 -0.51 -26.63 -6.90
CA PHE A 37 -1.17 -26.59 -8.19
C PHE A 37 -0.26 -27.16 -9.29
N ASP A 38 -0.77 -27.34 -10.51
CA ASP A 38 0.05 -27.85 -11.61
C ASP A 38 1.08 -26.81 -12.04
N GLY A 39 2.35 -27.09 -11.71
CA GLY A 39 3.48 -26.24 -12.06
C GLY A 39 3.62 -26.03 -13.56
N GLN A 40 4.08 -24.85 -13.96
CA GLN A 40 4.20 -24.46 -15.36
C GLN A 40 5.63 -24.00 -15.68
N LEU A 41 6.27 -24.68 -16.62
CA LEU A 41 7.56 -24.29 -17.18
C LEU A 41 7.33 -23.40 -18.39
N LEU A 42 7.16 -22.10 -18.14
CA LEU A 42 6.94 -21.09 -19.18
C LEU A 42 8.03 -20.01 -19.10
N ASN A 43 8.35 -19.42 -20.24
CA ASN A 43 9.18 -18.24 -20.30
C ASN A 43 8.37 -17.02 -19.83
N GLU A 44 9.02 -16.15 -19.04
CA GLU A 44 8.42 -14.93 -18.46
C GLU A 44 7.03 -15.15 -17.84
N PRO A 45 6.91 -16.09 -16.88
CA PRO A 45 5.62 -16.42 -16.31
C PRO A 45 5.12 -15.29 -15.42
N ILE A 46 3.83 -14.99 -15.54
CA ILE A 46 3.07 -14.12 -14.66
C ILE A 46 1.94 -14.97 -14.09
N GLY A 47 1.74 -14.90 -12.78
CA GLY A 47 0.65 -15.64 -12.15
C GLY A 47 0.15 -15.00 -10.88
N CYS A 48 -1.09 -15.31 -10.53
CA CYS A 48 -1.73 -14.84 -9.31
C CYS A 48 -2.82 -15.79 -8.81
N ILE A 49 -3.26 -15.51 -7.59
CA ILE A 49 -4.28 -16.26 -6.88
C ILE A 49 -5.44 -15.32 -6.56
N TYR A 50 -6.65 -15.82 -6.77
CA TYR A 50 -7.90 -15.18 -6.40
C TYR A 50 -8.65 -16.05 -5.39
N VAL A 51 -9.34 -15.41 -4.46
CA VAL A 51 -10.29 -16.03 -3.54
C VAL A 51 -11.63 -15.31 -3.65
N ASP A 52 -12.69 -16.03 -4.02
CA ASP A 52 -14.04 -15.45 -4.27
C ASP A 52 -14.01 -14.21 -5.17
N SER A 53 -13.27 -14.30 -6.29
CA SER A 53 -13.10 -13.20 -7.26
C SER A 53 -12.37 -11.96 -6.72
N VAL A 54 -11.76 -12.04 -5.54
CA VAL A 54 -10.87 -11.02 -4.98
C VAL A 54 -9.41 -11.44 -5.14
N TYR A 55 -8.56 -10.54 -5.63
CA TYR A 55 -7.13 -10.78 -5.72
C TYR A 55 -6.53 -11.04 -4.34
N LEU A 56 -5.77 -12.13 -4.22
CA LEU A 56 -5.12 -12.53 -2.97
C LEU A 56 -3.61 -12.26 -3.02
N ALA A 57 -2.92 -12.78 -4.02
CA ALA A 57 -1.46 -12.73 -4.09
C ALA A 57 -0.92 -12.94 -5.50
N ARG A 58 0.26 -12.37 -5.76
CA ARG A 58 1.10 -12.69 -6.92
C ARG A 58 1.83 -14.01 -6.67
N LEU A 59 2.10 -14.75 -7.74
CA LEU A 59 2.98 -15.91 -7.73
C LEU A 59 4.36 -15.51 -8.27
N ALA A 60 5.42 -15.85 -7.54
CA ALA A 60 6.78 -15.71 -8.03
C ALA A 60 7.05 -16.73 -9.15
N PRO A 61 7.97 -16.44 -10.10
CA PRO A 61 8.31 -17.38 -11.16
C PRO A 61 8.68 -18.79 -10.66
N GLY A 62 9.44 -18.90 -9.56
CA GLY A 62 9.78 -20.20 -8.95
C GLY A 62 8.59 -20.93 -8.33
N GLU A 63 7.58 -20.21 -7.82
CA GLU A 63 6.34 -20.80 -7.31
C GLU A 63 5.49 -21.34 -8.45
N ILE A 64 5.44 -20.60 -9.56
CA ILE A 64 4.76 -21.03 -10.80
C ILE A 64 5.41 -22.31 -11.35
N GLN A 65 6.73 -22.36 -11.40
CA GLN A 65 7.47 -23.52 -11.90
C GLN A 65 7.31 -24.75 -11.01
N SER A 66 7.38 -24.56 -9.69
CA SER A 66 7.26 -25.66 -8.73
C SER A 66 5.82 -26.11 -8.48
N GLY A 67 4.82 -25.31 -8.86
CA GLY A 67 3.42 -25.60 -8.57
C GLY A 67 3.09 -25.45 -7.08
N ARG A 68 3.82 -24.61 -6.35
CA ARG A 68 3.67 -24.48 -4.90
C ARG A 68 3.93 -23.07 -4.42
N VAL A 69 3.01 -22.55 -3.62
CA VAL A 69 3.17 -21.29 -2.88
C VAL A 69 2.89 -21.51 -1.41
N ILE A 70 3.67 -20.84 -0.56
CA ILE A 70 3.51 -20.84 0.89
C ILE A 70 3.18 -19.42 1.31
N MET A 71 2.08 -19.24 2.03
CA MET A 71 1.64 -17.92 2.48
C MET A 71 1.22 -17.95 3.94
N ASP A 72 1.34 -16.80 4.60
CA ASP A 72 0.90 -16.64 5.97
C ASP A 72 -0.65 -16.74 6.07
N THR A 73 -1.12 -17.45 7.09
CA THR A 73 -2.55 -17.67 7.36
C THR A 73 -3.33 -16.38 7.59
N THR A 74 -2.69 -15.32 8.08
CA THR A 74 -3.32 -14.04 8.40
C THR A 74 -3.86 -13.37 7.15
N ARG A 75 -3.06 -13.29 6.07
CA ARG A 75 -3.48 -12.64 4.81
C ARG A 75 -4.64 -13.39 4.17
N PHE A 76 -4.55 -14.71 4.14
CA PHE A 76 -5.60 -15.57 3.60
C PHE A 76 -6.88 -15.48 4.43
N SER A 77 -6.78 -15.59 5.75
CA SER A 77 -7.92 -15.58 6.67
C SER A 77 -8.64 -14.23 6.68
N LYS A 78 -7.90 -13.11 6.59
CA LYS A 78 -8.48 -11.76 6.41
C LYS A 78 -9.38 -11.71 5.16
N ARG A 79 -8.94 -12.31 4.04
CA ARG A 79 -9.74 -12.35 2.79
C ARG A 79 -10.95 -13.27 2.88
N LEU A 80 -10.90 -14.32 3.70
CA LEU A 80 -12.05 -15.19 3.93
C LEU A 80 -13.15 -14.52 4.74
N ALA A 81 -12.84 -13.51 5.58
CA ALA A 81 -13.82 -12.78 6.40
C ALA A 81 -14.78 -13.70 7.18
N GLY A 82 -14.29 -14.84 7.70
CA GLY A 82 -15.09 -15.82 8.44
C GLY A 82 -15.96 -16.76 7.59
N LYS A 83 -15.86 -16.70 6.25
CA LYS A 83 -16.55 -17.65 5.37
C LYS A 83 -16.06 -19.08 5.58
N GLN A 84 -17.00 -20.01 5.73
CA GLN A 84 -16.70 -21.44 5.78
C GLN A 84 -16.57 -22.10 4.42
N ARG A 85 -17.01 -21.44 3.33
CA ARG A 85 -16.90 -21.93 1.96
C ARG A 85 -16.43 -20.81 1.05
N PHE A 86 -15.54 -21.13 0.12
CA PHE A 86 -14.91 -20.15 -0.77
C PHE A 86 -14.37 -20.83 -2.04
N ARG A 87 -14.18 -20.03 -3.09
CA ARG A 87 -13.58 -20.44 -4.37
C ARG A 87 -12.15 -19.95 -4.43
N VAL A 88 -11.23 -20.80 -4.88
CA VAL A 88 -9.86 -20.40 -5.21
C VAL A 88 -9.63 -20.53 -6.71
N GLY A 89 -9.04 -19.52 -7.33
CA GLY A 89 -8.62 -19.54 -8.73
C GLY A 89 -7.15 -19.15 -8.86
N ILE A 90 -6.40 -19.92 -9.63
CA ILE A 90 -5.00 -19.67 -9.96
C ILE A 90 -4.92 -19.39 -11.46
N PHE A 91 -4.35 -18.23 -11.81
CA PHE A 91 -4.17 -17.81 -13.19
C PHE A 91 -2.68 -17.74 -13.50
N ILE A 92 -2.27 -18.33 -14.62
CA ILE A 92 -0.88 -18.32 -15.09
C ILE A 92 -0.87 -17.99 -16.57
N GLU A 93 0.00 -17.08 -16.98
CA GLU A 93 0.31 -16.79 -18.38
C GLU A 93 1.81 -16.66 -18.59
N GLY A 94 2.32 -17.27 -19.65
CA GLY A 94 3.72 -17.15 -20.05
C GLY A 94 3.88 -17.57 -21.51
N PHE A 95 5.11 -17.77 -21.94
CA PHE A 95 5.41 -18.17 -23.31
C PHE A 95 5.95 -19.58 -23.40
N SER A 96 5.54 -20.30 -24.45
CA SER A 96 6.18 -21.52 -24.95
C SER A 96 6.62 -21.26 -26.38
N GLY A 97 7.93 -21.07 -26.60
CA GLY A 97 8.41 -20.50 -27.85
C GLY A 97 7.83 -19.10 -28.08
N ASN A 98 7.13 -18.90 -29.20
CA ASN A 98 6.46 -17.63 -29.54
C ASN A 98 4.97 -17.60 -29.16
N GLU A 99 4.43 -18.68 -28.60
CA GLU A 99 3.01 -18.79 -28.27
C GLU A 99 2.76 -18.37 -26.83
N ILE A 100 1.70 -17.59 -26.62
CA ILE A 100 1.20 -17.27 -25.28
C ILE A 100 0.37 -18.44 -24.77
N ILE A 101 0.77 -18.99 -23.64
CA ILE A 101 0.06 -20.06 -22.95
C ILE A 101 -0.65 -19.48 -21.73
N ARG A 102 -1.96 -19.75 -21.62
CA ARG A 102 -2.79 -19.39 -20.47
C ARG A 102 -3.29 -20.65 -19.78
N LYS A 103 -3.21 -20.68 -18.46
CA LYS A 103 -3.70 -21.78 -17.61
C LYS A 103 -4.51 -21.21 -16.47
N ILE A 104 -5.64 -21.85 -16.19
CA ILE A 104 -6.49 -21.57 -15.03
C ILE A 104 -6.73 -22.88 -14.30
N GLN A 105 -6.52 -22.86 -12.99
CA GLN A 105 -6.85 -23.97 -12.09
C GLN A 105 -7.75 -23.42 -10.99
N ALA A 106 -8.88 -24.07 -10.74
CA ALA A 106 -9.87 -23.55 -9.81
C ALA A 106 -10.57 -24.65 -9.03
N GLY A 107 -10.90 -24.35 -7.77
CA GLY A 107 -11.54 -25.28 -6.86
C GLY A 107 -12.43 -24.60 -5.84
N ASN A 108 -13.48 -25.32 -5.42
CA ASN A 108 -14.27 -24.99 -4.25
C ASN A 108 -13.63 -25.60 -3.01
N PHE A 109 -13.63 -24.82 -1.92
CA PHE A 109 -13.06 -25.24 -0.65
C PHE A 109 -14.04 -24.92 0.49
N SER A 110 -13.93 -25.72 1.55
CA SER A 110 -14.56 -25.44 2.83
C SER A 110 -13.54 -25.47 3.97
N TYR A 111 -13.80 -24.71 5.03
CA TYR A 111 -12.99 -24.72 6.25
C TYR A 111 -13.76 -25.41 7.37
N GLY A 112 -13.19 -26.47 7.95
CA GLY A 112 -13.82 -27.26 9.01
C GLY A 112 -12.86 -28.26 9.67
N GLY A 113 -13.12 -28.59 10.94
CA GLY A 113 -12.22 -29.41 11.76
C GLY A 113 -10.93 -28.66 12.07
N GLU A 114 -9.86 -28.99 11.34
CA GLU A 114 -8.51 -28.42 11.52
C GLU A 114 -7.90 -27.83 10.21
N GLY A 115 -8.63 -27.79 9.09
CA GLY A 115 -8.04 -27.42 7.80
C GLY A 115 -9.00 -27.07 6.67
N TYR A 116 -8.43 -26.94 5.47
CA TYR A 116 -9.15 -26.65 4.22
C TYR A 116 -9.44 -27.95 3.48
N ASN A 117 -10.70 -28.17 3.12
CA ASN A 117 -11.15 -29.35 2.40
C ASN A 117 -11.59 -28.94 1.00
N TYR A 118 -11.03 -29.59 -0.02
CA TYR A 118 -11.50 -29.45 -1.38
C TYR A 118 -12.89 -30.08 -1.54
N THR A 119 -13.84 -29.36 -2.12
CA THR A 119 -15.24 -29.78 -2.24
C THR A 119 -15.72 -29.93 -3.69
N GLY A 120 -14.84 -29.76 -4.68
CA GLY A 120 -15.16 -29.95 -6.09
C GLY A 120 -14.60 -28.85 -6.99
N GLU A 121 -14.58 -29.13 -8.29
CA GLU A 121 -14.10 -28.17 -9.29
C GLU A 121 -15.07 -26.99 -9.37
N THR A 122 -14.56 -25.85 -9.81
CA THR A 122 -15.42 -24.70 -10.13
C THR A 122 -14.96 -24.08 -11.42
N PHE A 123 -15.92 -23.53 -12.16
CA PHE A 123 -15.62 -22.61 -13.23
C PHE A 123 -15.33 -21.22 -12.66
N ILE A 124 -14.40 -20.51 -13.30
CA ILE A 124 -14.15 -19.10 -13.06
C ILE A 124 -14.89 -18.32 -14.15
N GLU A 125 -15.69 -17.33 -13.76
CA GLU A 125 -16.45 -16.51 -14.70
C GLU A 125 -15.56 -15.87 -15.78
N THR A 126 -15.99 -15.93 -17.05
CA THR A 126 -15.23 -15.43 -18.20
C THR A 126 -14.79 -13.98 -18.03
N ALA A 127 -15.66 -13.12 -17.47
CA ALA A 127 -15.34 -11.72 -17.19
C ALA A 127 -14.12 -11.56 -16.28
N LEU A 128 -13.96 -12.43 -15.27
CA LEU A 128 -12.79 -12.42 -14.40
C LEU A 128 -11.55 -12.93 -15.13
N GLN A 129 -11.68 -13.98 -15.96
CA GLN A 129 -10.56 -14.48 -16.76
C GLN A 129 -10.02 -13.41 -17.70
N ASP A 130 -10.91 -12.76 -18.46
CA ASP A 130 -10.57 -11.69 -19.39
C ASP A 130 -9.93 -10.50 -18.68
N PHE A 131 -10.48 -10.13 -17.51
CA PHE A 131 -9.90 -9.08 -16.67
C PHE A 131 -8.46 -9.41 -16.25
N VAL A 132 -8.23 -10.61 -15.70
CA VAL A 132 -6.90 -11.01 -15.20
C VAL A 132 -5.88 -11.07 -16.32
N PHE A 133 -6.20 -11.73 -17.44
CA PHE A 133 -5.25 -11.84 -18.56
C PHE A 133 -5.04 -10.51 -19.29
N ARG A 134 -6.04 -9.60 -19.32
CA ARG A 134 -5.83 -8.22 -19.76
C ARG A 134 -4.80 -7.51 -18.87
N ARG A 135 -4.91 -7.64 -17.54
CA ARG A 135 -3.92 -7.06 -16.59
C ARG A 135 -2.52 -7.64 -16.79
N PHE A 136 -2.39 -8.92 -17.11
CA PHE A 136 -1.08 -9.53 -17.42
C PHE A 136 -0.48 -8.95 -18.70
N GLY A 137 -1.29 -8.72 -19.73
CA GLY A 137 -0.88 -8.04 -20.96
C GLY A 137 -0.47 -6.57 -20.71
N GLU A 138 -1.24 -5.84 -19.89
CA GLU A 138 -0.90 -4.47 -19.47
C GLU A 138 0.44 -4.43 -18.73
N LEU A 139 0.65 -5.34 -17.77
CA LEU A 139 1.89 -5.41 -17.00
C LEU A 139 3.11 -5.66 -17.89
N ARG A 140 2.99 -6.52 -18.91
CA ARG A 140 4.08 -6.71 -19.89
C ARG A 140 4.43 -5.43 -20.64
N LYS A 141 3.41 -4.68 -21.08
CA LYS A 141 3.63 -3.37 -21.74
C LYS A 141 4.32 -2.38 -20.81
N ILE A 142 3.91 -2.33 -19.54
CA ILE A 142 4.53 -1.48 -18.51
C ILE A 142 6.00 -1.86 -18.32
N ARG A 143 6.31 -3.15 -18.11
CA ARG A 143 7.68 -3.65 -17.95
C ARG A 143 8.55 -3.36 -19.17
N ALA A 144 8.02 -3.55 -20.38
CA ALA A 144 8.73 -3.22 -21.61
C ALA A 144 9.05 -1.71 -21.70
N LYS A 145 8.10 -0.86 -21.32
CA LYS A 145 8.30 0.59 -21.28
C LYS A 145 9.36 1.01 -20.24
N ILE A 146 9.28 0.48 -19.01
CA ILE A 146 10.29 0.73 -17.96
C ILE A 146 11.69 0.40 -18.48
N LYS A 147 11.84 -0.77 -19.11
CA LYS A 147 13.11 -1.21 -19.68
C LYS A 147 13.58 -0.30 -20.81
N ALA A 148 12.69 0.06 -21.73
CA ALA A 148 13.01 0.92 -22.88
C ALA A 148 13.42 2.34 -22.43
N ASP A 149 12.76 2.88 -21.40
CA ASP A 149 13.04 4.21 -20.85
C ASP A 149 14.27 4.22 -19.91
N GLY A 150 14.81 3.05 -19.56
CA GLY A 150 15.87 2.92 -18.56
C GLY A 150 15.43 3.36 -17.15
N ALA A 151 14.14 3.26 -16.85
CA ALA A 151 13.59 3.67 -15.56
C ALA A 151 14.02 2.72 -14.44
N LEU A 152 14.19 3.28 -13.23
CA LEU A 152 14.78 2.58 -12.07
C LEU A 152 13.75 1.94 -11.13
N TRP A 153 12.49 1.83 -11.57
CA TRP A 153 11.41 1.24 -10.77
C TRP A 153 10.90 -0.07 -11.35
N LYS A 154 10.25 -0.86 -10.52
CA LYS A 154 9.76 -2.20 -10.84
C LYS A 154 8.24 -2.24 -10.77
N ALA A 155 7.65 -2.85 -11.80
CA ALA A 155 6.22 -3.12 -11.88
C ALA A 155 5.93 -4.62 -11.67
N ASP A 156 4.92 -4.92 -10.87
CA ASP A 156 4.35 -6.26 -10.73
C ASP A 156 2.84 -6.21 -10.41
N LEU A 157 2.23 -7.38 -10.26
CA LEU A 157 0.87 -7.52 -9.77
C LEU A 157 0.81 -7.12 -8.28
N THR A 158 0.13 -6.02 -8.00
CA THR A 158 -0.18 -5.57 -6.64
C THR A 158 -1.67 -5.73 -6.37
N SER A 159 -2.06 -5.65 -5.09
CA SER A 159 -3.47 -5.56 -4.67
C SER A 159 -4.22 -4.45 -5.40
N VAL A 160 -3.57 -3.31 -5.60
CA VAL A 160 -4.12 -2.12 -6.27
C VAL A 160 -4.18 -2.27 -7.79
N PHE A 161 -3.13 -2.80 -8.43
CA PHE A 161 -3.10 -2.99 -9.87
C PHE A 161 -4.20 -3.93 -10.36
N MET A 162 -4.53 -4.92 -9.53
CA MET A 162 -5.55 -5.94 -9.81
C MET A 162 -6.97 -5.52 -9.42
N LEU A 163 -7.20 -4.26 -9.02
CA LEU A 163 -8.54 -3.70 -8.87
C LEU A 163 -9.16 -3.34 -10.23
N PRO A 164 -10.50 -3.34 -10.34
CA PRO A 164 -11.22 -2.72 -11.45
C PRO A 164 -10.83 -1.25 -11.65
N ASP A 165 -10.92 -0.75 -12.88
CA ASP A 165 -10.50 0.62 -13.23
C ASP A 165 -11.27 1.69 -12.44
N GLU A 166 -12.57 1.48 -12.21
CA GLU A 166 -13.44 2.36 -11.43
C GLU A 166 -13.05 2.42 -9.94
N ASP A 167 -12.51 1.34 -9.39
CA ASP A 167 -12.09 1.26 -8.00
C ASP A 167 -10.72 1.89 -7.80
N ARG A 168 -9.78 1.70 -8.74
CA ARG A 168 -8.50 2.40 -8.74
C ARG A 168 -8.70 3.92 -8.75
N ALA A 169 -9.68 4.39 -9.54
CA ALA A 169 -10.00 5.80 -9.59
C ALA A 169 -10.42 6.37 -8.21
N LYS A 170 -10.94 5.57 -7.28
CA LYS A 170 -11.37 6.00 -5.93
C LYS A 170 -10.22 6.09 -4.93
N LEU A 171 -9.03 5.60 -5.27
CA LEU A 171 -7.87 5.66 -4.39
C LEU A 171 -7.31 7.08 -4.22
N CYS A 172 -7.54 7.94 -5.21
CA CYS A 172 -7.15 9.35 -5.21
C CYS A 172 -8.33 10.25 -4.82
N GLY A 173 -8.17 11.03 -3.75
CA GLY A 173 -9.21 11.86 -3.15
C GLY A 173 -8.76 13.23 -2.67
N PHE A 174 -7.51 13.62 -2.91
CA PHE A 174 -7.07 14.95 -2.56
C PHE A 174 -7.75 15.98 -3.46
N ARG A 175 -8.28 17.04 -2.86
CA ARG A 175 -8.92 18.16 -3.56
C ARG A 175 -8.17 19.43 -3.22
N ALA A 176 -7.44 19.97 -4.20
CA ALA A 176 -6.80 21.26 -4.06
C ALA A 176 -7.86 22.36 -3.88
N PRO A 177 -7.70 23.27 -2.91
CA PRO A 177 -8.62 24.39 -2.71
C PRO A 177 -8.39 25.47 -3.76
N GLN A 178 -9.44 26.20 -4.11
CA GLN A 178 -9.36 27.31 -5.07
C GLN A 178 -8.74 28.58 -4.45
N THR A 179 -8.81 28.74 -3.12
CA THR A 179 -8.27 29.89 -2.39
C THR A 179 -7.11 29.46 -1.50
N LYS A 180 -6.18 30.40 -1.24
CA LYS A 180 -5.07 30.18 -0.31
C LYS A 180 -5.64 29.88 1.09
N GLY A 181 -5.35 28.70 1.63
CA GLY A 181 -5.78 28.30 2.96
C GLY A 181 -5.10 29.15 4.02
N GLU A 182 -5.81 29.41 5.13
CA GLU A 182 -5.27 30.09 6.31
C GLU A 182 -4.27 29.19 7.07
N GLY A 183 -3.06 29.05 6.54
CA GLY A 183 -1.92 28.51 7.26
C GLY A 183 -0.92 29.62 7.50
N THR A 184 -0.47 29.81 8.74
CA THR A 184 0.71 30.65 8.96
C THR A 184 1.87 29.97 8.22
N PRO A 185 2.57 30.68 7.31
CA PRO A 185 3.80 30.15 6.74
C PRO A 185 4.71 29.72 7.89
N LEU A 186 5.41 28.60 7.74
CA LEU A 186 6.48 28.29 8.68
C LEU A 186 7.41 29.51 8.73
N PRO A 187 7.71 30.07 9.92
CA PRO A 187 8.71 31.10 10.01
C PRO A 187 10.01 30.55 9.43
N PRO A 188 10.74 31.30 8.58
CA PRO A 188 12.01 30.83 8.06
C PRO A 188 12.91 30.53 9.26
N LYS A 189 13.22 29.25 9.50
CA LYS A 189 14.25 28.88 10.47
C LYS A 189 15.55 29.48 9.94
N GLY A 190 15.96 30.60 10.54
CA GLY A 190 17.14 31.34 10.14
C GLY A 190 18.39 30.46 10.26
N GLY A 191 19.13 30.33 9.16
CA GLY A 191 20.45 29.71 9.11
C GLY A 191 20.65 28.85 7.87
N SER A 192 21.80 29.02 7.21
CA SER A 192 22.32 28.18 6.13
C SER A 192 22.78 26.81 6.66
N ARG A 193 21.95 26.11 7.44
CA ARG A 193 22.27 24.77 7.94
C ARG A 193 22.31 23.82 6.75
N GLN A 194 23.45 23.18 6.52
CA GLN A 194 23.52 22.08 5.57
C GLN A 194 22.73 20.89 6.13
N LEU A 195 21.69 20.49 5.40
CA LEU A 195 20.88 19.33 5.72
C LEU A 195 21.62 18.05 5.29
N PRO A 196 21.45 16.93 6.01
CA PRO A 196 22.10 15.68 5.63
C PRO A 196 21.64 15.21 4.25
N PRO A 197 22.50 14.49 3.51
CA PRO A 197 22.13 13.96 2.19
C PRO A 197 21.08 12.85 2.27
N TYR A 198 20.93 12.20 3.43
CA TYR A 198 19.94 11.15 3.67
C TYR A 198 19.27 11.36 5.03
N PHE A 199 17.97 11.12 5.09
CA PHE A 199 17.19 11.15 6.32
C PHE A 199 15.93 10.30 6.16
N ASP A 200 15.54 9.55 7.19
CA ASP A 200 14.41 8.61 7.13
C ASP A 200 13.80 8.34 8.51
N TRP A 201 12.55 8.78 8.72
CA TRP A 201 11.81 8.53 9.96
C TRP A 201 11.46 7.06 10.20
N THR A 202 11.50 6.22 9.16
CA THR A 202 11.31 4.77 9.33
C THR A 202 12.54 4.09 9.91
N ASN A 203 13.69 4.78 9.93
CA ASN A 203 14.93 4.28 10.50
C ASN A 203 15.82 5.46 10.95
N LYS A 204 15.32 6.25 11.90
CA LYS A 204 16.12 7.31 12.51
C LYS A 204 16.88 6.72 13.68
N ASP A 205 18.20 6.65 13.54
CA ASP A 205 19.11 6.12 14.57
C ASP A 205 18.75 4.69 15.00
N GLY A 206 18.29 3.85 14.06
CA GLY A 206 17.87 2.47 14.33
C GLY A 206 16.42 2.31 14.80
N ILE A 207 15.67 3.42 14.93
CA ILE A 207 14.31 3.44 15.46
C ILE A 207 13.32 3.83 14.35
N ASN A 208 12.25 3.04 14.22
CA ASN A 208 11.11 3.39 13.37
C ASN A 208 10.10 4.23 14.18
N TRP A 209 9.89 5.47 13.74
CA TRP A 209 8.95 6.40 14.38
C TRP A 209 7.56 6.39 13.73
N MET A 210 7.43 5.75 12.57
CA MET A 210 6.17 5.66 11.85
C MET A 210 5.26 4.59 12.44
N THR A 211 3.95 4.84 12.40
CA THR A 211 2.92 3.81 12.62
C THR A 211 2.82 2.85 11.45
N ALA A 212 2.14 1.72 11.66
CA ALA A 212 1.85 0.75 10.60
C ALA A 212 1.19 1.41 9.37
N VAL A 213 1.43 0.85 8.19
CA VAL A 213 0.75 1.28 6.96
C VAL A 213 -0.71 0.82 7.03
N LYS A 214 -1.62 1.74 6.71
CA LYS A 214 -3.06 1.48 6.66
C LYS A 214 -3.53 1.32 5.21
N ASP A 215 -4.75 0.82 5.05
CA ASP A 215 -5.42 0.67 3.77
C ASP A 215 -6.75 1.45 3.79
N GLN A 216 -6.85 2.50 2.97
CA GLN A 216 -8.09 3.27 2.82
C GLN A 216 -9.18 2.49 2.07
N GLY A 217 -8.83 1.41 1.38
CA GLY A 217 -9.74 0.65 0.54
C GLY A 217 -10.30 1.45 -0.64
N VAL A 218 -11.29 0.85 -1.31
CA VAL A 218 -11.91 1.40 -2.52
C VAL A 218 -13.31 1.97 -2.26
N GLY A 219 -13.81 1.88 -1.03
CA GLY A 219 -15.14 2.37 -0.66
C GLY A 219 -15.25 3.90 -0.70
N ALA A 220 -14.13 4.61 -0.50
CA ALA A 220 -14.11 6.06 -0.40
C ALA A 220 -12.77 6.71 -0.83
N ARG A 221 -12.85 7.97 -1.26
CA ARG A 221 -11.72 8.83 -1.67
C ARG A 221 -11.12 9.56 -0.47
N THR A 222 -10.55 8.83 0.49
CA THR A 222 -10.17 9.38 1.81
C THR A 222 -8.66 9.52 2.04
N CYS A 223 -7.82 9.43 1.01
CA CYS A 223 -6.37 9.59 1.14
C CYS A 223 -5.96 10.86 1.91
N TRP A 224 -6.74 11.93 1.82
CA TRP A 224 -6.54 13.18 2.55
C TRP A 224 -6.64 13.01 4.08
N ALA A 225 -7.51 12.13 4.56
CA ALA A 225 -7.64 11.80 5.98
C ALA A 225 -6.46 10.94 6.42
N PHE A 226 -6.17 9.86 5.69
CA PHE A 226 -5.05 8.95 6.00
C PHE A 226 -3.68 9.64 5.96
N GLY A 227 -3.41 10.48 4.96
CA GLY A 227 -2.17 11.25 4.89
C GLY A 227 -2.05 12.26 6.03
N THR A 228 -3.16 12.81 6.53
CA THR A 228 -3.14 13.69 7.71
C THR A 228 -2.89 12.92 8.99
N VAL A 229 -3.66 11.85 9.22
CA VAL A 229 -3.58 11.05 10.43
C VAL A 229 -2.23 10.36 10.54
N GLY A 230 -1.70 9.81 9.45
CA GLY A 230 -0.37 9.19 9.42
C GLY A 230 0.78 10.16 9.73
N GLN A 231 0.62 11.46 9.44
CA GLN A 231 1.53 12.49 9.93
C GLN A 231 1.39 12.69 11.44
N VAL A 232 0.17 12.90 11.93
CA VAL A 232 -0.11 13.22 13.33
C VAL A 232 0.28 12.09 14.28
N GLU A 233 0.03 10.84 13.89
CA GLU A 233 0.45 9.66 14.66
C GLU A 233 1.96 9.59 14.85
N ALA A 234 2.72 9.77 13.77
CA ALA A 234 4.17 9.74 13.83
C ALA A 234 4.73 10.93 14.61
N LEU A 235 4.14 12.11 14.46
CA LEU A 235 4.45 13.30 15.26
C LEU A 235 4.28 13.01 16.77
N ILE A 236 3.19 12.35 17.18
CA ILE A 236 2.96 11.98 18.59
C ILE A 236 4.02 10.99 19.07
N ASN A 237 4.36 9.96 18.28
CA ASN A 237 5.45 9.04 18.63
C ASN A 237 6.76 9.81 18.88
N ILE A 238 7.12 10.73 17.98
CA ILE A 238 8.35 11.54 18.04
C ILE A 238 8.33 12.46 19.27
N ALA A 239 7.27 13.25 19.45
CA ALA A 239 7.17 14.24 20.52
C ALA A 239 7.11 13.59 21.92
N THR A 240 6.52 12.41 22.04
CA THR A 240 6.46 11.64 23.29
C THR A 240 7.68 10.73 23.49
N ASN A 241 8.61 10.69 22.53
CA ASN A 241 9.76 9.78 22.53
C ASN A 241 9.36 8.31 22.78
N THR A 242 8.21 7.90 22.25
CA THR A 242 7.60 6.58 22.48
C THR A 242 7.25 5.95 21.13
N PRO A 243 8.20 5.30 20.45
CA PRO A 243 7.93 4.65 19.16
C PRO A 243 6.91 3.53 19.35
N ASN A 244 5.70 3.73 18.84
CA ASN A 244 4.63 2.75 18.88
C ASN A 244 4.07 2.52 17.47
N PRO A 245 4.41 1.40 16.81
CA PRO A 245 3.90 1.11 15.47
C PRO A 245 2.38 0.86 15.44
N ASN A 246 1.78 0.53 16.59
CA ASN A 246 0.36 0.20 16.74
C ASN A 246 -0.47 1.39 17.26
N PHE A 247 0.13 2.58 17.36
CA PHE A 247 -0.66 3.77 17.67
C PHE A 247 -1.58 4.07 16.47
N ASP A 248 -2.88 4.16 16.71
CA ASP A 248 -3.89 4.09 15.65
C ASP A 248 -5.02 5.09 15.95
N LEU A 249 -4.99 6.22 15.26
CA LEU A 249 -5.97 7.30 15.33
C LEU A 249 -7.04 7.14 14.27
N ALA A 250 -8.25 7.60 14.57
CA ALA A 250 -9.42 7.38 13.73
C ALA A 250 -9.49 8.34 12.53
N GLU A 251 -9.24 7.83 11.32
CA GLU A 251 -9.53 8.58 10.09
C GLU A 251 -11.02 8.87 9.93
N GLN A 252 -11.90 7.95 10.39
CA GLN A 252 -13.35 8.07 10.22
C GLN A 252 -13.90 9.35 10.84
N THR A 253 -13.34 9.81 11.96
CA THR A 253 -13.77 11.06 12.60
C THR A 253 -13.63 12.26 11.66
N LEU A 254 -12.61 12.28 10.80
CA LEU A 254 -12.45 13.34 9.81
C LEU A 254 -13.42 13.19 8.64
N VAL A 255 -13.70 11.95 8.22
CA VAL A 255 -14.56 11.61 7.08
C VAL A 255 -16.05 11.81 7.38
N SER A 256 -16.44 11.63 8.64
CA SER A 256 -17.81 11.76 9.13
C SER A 256 -18.26 13.22 9.26
N ASP A 257 -19.54 13.43 9.55
CA ASP A 257 -20.17 14.75 9.77
C ASP A 257 -19.57 15.54 10.95
N CYS A 258 -18.61 14.98 11.69
CA CYS A 258 -17.84 15.69 12.71
C CYS A 258 -17.07 16.86 12.10
N CYS A 259 -16.48 16.68 10.90
CA CYS A 259 -15.74 17.72 10.19
C CYS A 259 -16.33 18.01 8.82
N ARG A 260 -17.48 18.71 8.80
CA ARG A 260 -18.20 19.07 7.56
C ARG A 260 -17.39 19.88 6.54
N TYR A 261 -16.31 20.54 6.98
CA TYR A 261 -15.43 21.34 6.12
C TYR A 261 -14.13 20.62 5.72
N CYS A 262 -13.83 19.45 6.29
CA CYS A 262 -12.61 18.71 5.97
C CYS A 262 -12.65 18.05 4.59
N GLY A 263 -13.80 17.47 4.28
CA GLY A 263 -14.02 16.58 3.15
C GLY A 263 -15.00 15.48 3.51
N ASN A 264 -15.14 14.52 2.61
CA ASN A 264 -15.96 13.32 2.81
C ASN A 264 -15.45 12.21 1.88
N CYS A 265 -16.24 11.16 1.65
CA CYS A 265 -15.87 10.04 0.77
C CYS A 265 -15.65 10.41 -0.70
N ASN A 266 -15.93 11.65 -1.12
CA ASN A 266 -15.66 12.16 -2.47
C ASN A 266 -14.36 12.99 -2.56
N GLY A 267 -13.67 13.15 -1.44
CA GLY A 267 -12.39 13.84 -1.34
C GLY A 267 -12.38 14.93 -0.27
N GLY A 268 -11.19 15.50 -0.07
CA GLY A 268 -10.94 16.47 0.99
C GLY A 268 -9.50 16.96 0.97
N MET A 269 -9.11 17.68 2.02
CA MET A 269 -7.81 18.33 2.11
C MET A 269 -7.20 18.22 3.51
N HIS A 270 -5.91 17.87 3.58
CA HIS A 270 -5.18 17.72 4.83
C HIS A 270 -5.11 19.01 5.68
N PHE A 271 -5.17 20.19 5.06
CA PHE A 271 -5.17 21.47 5.77
C PHE A 271 -6.37 21.59 6.74
N TRP A 272 -7.57 21.31 6.23
CA TRP A 272 -8.78 21.37 7.04
C TRP A 272 -8.82 20.28 8.10
N ALA A 273 -8.29 19.10 7.78
CA ALA A 273 -8.14 18.00 8.72
C ALA A 273 -7.19 18.36 9.89
N LEU A 274 -6.02 18.94 9.60
CA LEU A 274 -5.11 19.43 10.64
C LEU A 274 -5.76 20.51 11.50
N MET A 275 -6.48 21.45 10.89
CA MET A 275 -7.25 22.47 11.63
C MET A 275 -8.28 21.85 12.57
N TYR A 276 -9.00 20.82 12.11
CA TYR A 276 -9.96 20.10 12.93
C TYR A 276 -9.27 19.40 14.12
N ILE A 277 -8.17 18.68 13.87
CA ILE A 277 -7.42 17.97 14.92
C ILE A 277 -6.90 18.96 15.97
N ARG A 278 -6.43 20.14 15.57
CA ARG A 278 -6.00 21.20 16.50
C ARG A 278 -7.15 21.65 17.41
N ASN A 279 -8.29 22.00 16.81
CA ASN A 279 -9.40 22.63 17.55
C ASN A 279 -10.18 21.60 18.38
N HIS A 280 -10.49 20.44 17.80
CA HIS A 280 -11.42 19.46 18.33
C HIS A 280 -10.74 18.18 18.81
N GLY A 281 -9.68 17.76 18.12
CA GLY A 281 -9.00 16.48 18.34
C GLY A 281 -9.74 15.29 17.73
N ILE A 282 -9.06 14.15 17.67
CA ILE A 282 -9.61 12.88 17.16
C ILE A 282 -9.35 11.73 18.14
N PRO A 283 -10.22 10.71 18.18
CA PRO A 283 -10.00 9.55 19.02
C PRO A 283 -9.08 8.51 18.37
N VAL A 284 -8.86 7.41 19.08
CA VAL A 284 -8.23 6.21 18.53
C VAL A 284 -9.22 5.42 17.66
N GLU A 285 -8.71 4.67 16.69
CA GLU A 285 -9.47 3.91 15.68
C GLU A 285 -10.53 3.00 16.30
N THR A 286 -10.24 2.38 17.45
CA THR A 286 -11.20 1.49 18.15
C THR A 286 -12.48 2.19 18.65
N ILE A 287 -12.50 3.52 18.72
CA ILE A 287 -13.65 4.30 19.16
C ILE A 287 -14.51 4.77 17.99
N ASP A 288 -13.90 5.04 16.84
CA ASP A 288 -14.58 5.46 15.61
C ASP A 288 -13.96 4.73 14.40
N PRO A 289 -14.24 3.43 14.24
CA PRO A 289 -13.58 2.60 13.24
C PRO A 289 -13.86 3.07 11.81
N TYR A 290 -12.86 2.96 10.94
CA TYR A 290 -12.97 3.29 9.54
C TYR A 290 -13.95 2.36 8.81
N THR A 291 -14.95 2.97 8.18
CA THR A 291 -16.03 2.29 7.46
C THR A 291 -15.99 2.51 5.95
N ALA A 292 -15.11 3.40 5.48
CA ALA A 292 -15.08 3.89 4.10
C ALA A 292 -16.44 4.42 3.62
N MET A 293 -17.22 5.04 4.52
CA MET A 293 -18.53 5.59 4.22
C MET A 293 -18.72 6.97 4.88
N ASN A 294 -19.55 7.79 4.26
CA ASN A 294 -20.05 9.00 4.90
C ASN A 294 -21.01 8.59 6.02
N GLY A 295 -20.95 9.29 7.14
CA GLY A 295 -21.78 8.95 8.28
C GLY A 295 -21.89 10.08 9.29
N PRO A 296 -22.84 9.95 10.23
CA PRO A 296 -22.96 10.90 11.32
C PRO A 296 -21.70 10.90 12.17
N CYS A 297 -21.46 12.00 12.87
CA CYS A 297 -20.37 12.07 13.84
C CYS A 297 -20.54 11.02 14.94
N CYS A 298 -19.46 10.34 15.33
CA CYS A 298 -19.48 9.45 16.47
C CYS A 298 -19.80 10.22 17.76
N LYS A 299 -20.30 9.52 18.79
CA LYS A 299 -20.50 10.14 20.10
C LYS A 299 -19.15 10.61 20.64
N ARG A 300 -19.02 11.90 20.92
CA ARG A 300 -17.75 12.51 21.35
C ARG A 300 -17.15 11.75 22.55
N PRO A 301 -15.95 11.17 22.41
CA PRO A 301 -15.31 10.42 23.48
C PRO A 301 -14.61 11.33 24.49
N SER A 302 -14.26 10.77 25.65
CA SER A 302 -13.63 11.49 26.75
C SER A 302 -12.16 11.82 26.50
N LYS A 303 -11.44 10.98 25.74
CA LYS A 303 -10.03 11.18 25.38
C LYS A 303 -9.91 11.46 23.89
N LEU A 304 -9.31 12.60 23.55
CA LEU A 304 -9.05 13.04 22.19
C LEU A 304 -7.59 13.48 22.07
N TRP A 305 -6.98 13.19 20.94
CA TRP A 305 -5.62 13.61 20.58
C TRP A 305 -5.68 14.87 19.74
N LYS A 306 -4.91 15.88 20.12
CA LYS A 306 -4.85 17.19 19.48
C LYS A 306 -3.42 17.54 19.12
N ILE A 307 -3.24 18.26 18.02
CA ILE A 307 -2.01 18.98 17.71
C ILE A 307 -2.10 20.40 18.28
N THR A 308 -0.95 21.02 18.57
CA THR A 308 -0.89 22.39 19.12
C THR A 308 -0.92 23.44 18.02
N SER A 309 -0.23 23.19 16.90
CA SER A 309 -0.28 24.02 15.70
C SER A 309 -0.09 23.21 14.43
N TYR A 310 -0.30 23.87 13.28
CA TYR A 310 0.07 23.36 11.97
C TYR A 310 0.50 24.52 11.09
N HIS A 311 1.37 24.25 10.12
CA HIS A 311 1.95 25.28 9.26
C HIS A 311 2.02 24.84 7.81
N CYS A 312 1.79 25.80 6.92
CA CYS A 312 1.97 25.62 5.49
C CYS A 312 3.47 25.66 5.16
N VAL A 313 4.03 24.54 4.71
CA VAL A 313 5.42 24.45 4.25
C VAL A 313 5.50 24.93 2.80
N THR A 314 4.58 24.44 1.96
CA THR A 314 4.51 24.79 0.54
C THR A 314 3.06 24.96 0.09
N TRP A 315 2.86 25.88 -0.85
CA TRP A 315 1.55 26.18 -1.43
C TRP A 315 1.65 26.35 -2.95
N GLN A 316 0.94 25.51 -3.71
CA GLN A 316 0.90 25.51 -5.19
C GLN A 316 2.25 25.32 -5.91
N SER A 317 3.35 25.24 -5.17
CA SER A 317 4.70 25.07 -5.70
C SER A 317 5.57 24.43 -4.63
N ALA A 318 6.41 23.48 -5.03
CA ALA A 318 7.32 22.82 -4.11
C ALA A 318 8.57 23.69 -3.85
N ASP A 319 9.00 23.72 -2.60
CA ASP A 319 10.32 24.21 -2.18
C ASP A 319 11.00 23.04 -1.46
N GLU A 320 11.96 22.41 -2.12
CA GLU A 320 12.62 21.21 -1.58
C GLU A 320 13.37 21.51 -0.28
N ASN A 321 13.99 22.68 -0.14
CA ASN A 321 14.74 23.02 1.07
C ASN A 321 13.79 23.26 2.24
N ALA A 322 12.66 23.96 2.01
CA ALA A 322 11.62 24.12 3.02
C ALA A 322 11.04 22.77 3.45
N ILE A 323 10.76 21.87 2.48
CA ILE A 323 10.26 20.52 2.76
C ILE A 323 11.29 19.72 3.57
N LYS A 324 12.56 19.64 3.15
CA LYS A 324 13.61 18.91 3.88
C LYS A 324 13.79 19.48 5.30
N THR A 325 13.79 20.80 5.46
CA THR A 325 13.95 21.47 6.76
C THR A 325 12.79 21.16 7.71
N ALA A 326 11.56 21.17 7.21
CA ALA A 326 10.39 20.81 7.99
C ALA A 326 10.41 19.30 8.33
N LEU A 327 10.73 18.46 7.34
CA LEU A 327 10.74 17.01 7.44
C LEU A 327 11.79 16.46 8.42
N GLU A 328 12.90 17.18 8.61
CA GLU A 328 13.91 16.82 9.63
C GLU A 328 13.35 16.90 11.07
N ASN A 329 12.28 17.67 11.30
CA ASN A 329 11.64 17.79 12.63
C ASN A 329 10.56 16.73 12.84
N HIS A 330 9.74 16.44 11.81
CA HIS A 330 8.68 15.43 11.83
C HIS A 330 8.15 15.13 10.43
N PRO A 331 7.46 13.99 10.20
CA PRO A 331 6.80 13.68 8.93
C PRO A 331 5.80 14.74 8.48
N LEU A 332 5.61 14.86 7.16
CA LEU A 332 4.78 15.90 6.55
C LEU A 332 3.65 15.30 5.72
N SER A 333 2.40 15.72 5.92
CA SER A 333 1.34 15.44 4.96
C SER A 333 1.57 16.26 3.69
N THR A 334 1.42 15.63 2.54
CA THR A 334 1.75 16.25 1.26
C THR A 334 0.86 15.76 0.13
N SER A 335 0.63 16.65 -0.83
CA SER A 335 -0.05 16.32 -2.08
C SER A 335 0.92 15.80 -3.13
N VAL A 336 0.53 14.74 -3.81
CA VAL A 336 1.25 14.15 -4.95
C VAL A 336 0.27 13.90 -6.09
N TYR A 337 0.80 13.81 -7.30
CA TYR A 337 0.04 13.24 -8.40
C TYR A 337 0.28 11.73 -8.43
N ALA A 338 -0.76 10.91 -8.34
CA ALA A 338 -0.63 9.46 -8.44
C ALA A 338 -1.02 9.01 -9.85
N ASP A 339 -0.03 8.88 -10.75
CA ASP A 339 -0.30 8.43 -12.12
C ASP A 339 -0.80 6.97 -12.17
N THR A 340 -1.36 6.55 -13.31
CA THR A 340 -1.96 5.20 -13.42
C THR A 340 -0.95 4.04 -13.32
N LEU A 341 0.35 4.30 -13.43
CA LEU A 341 1.36 3.26 -13.33
C LEU A 341 1.79 3.01 -11.87
N TRP A 342 1.54 3.95 -10.95
CA TRP A 342 1.72 3.78 -9.49
C TRP A 342 1.06 2.51 -8.96
N TYR A 343 -0.10 2.16 -9.53
CA TYR A 343 -0.83 0.97 -9.12
C TYR A 343 0.04 -0.29 -9.20
N SER A 344 0.95 -0.38 -10.18
CA SER A 344 1.83 -1.54 -10.37
C SER A 344 3.16 -1.49 -9.61
N TYR A 345 3.46 -0.40 -8.92
CA TYR A 345 4.76 -0.21 -8.26
C TYR A 345 5.02 -1.26 -7.16
N THR A 346 6.21 -1.85 -7.20
CA THR A 346 6.69 -2.82 -6.19
C THR A 346 8.08 -2.49 -5.63
N GLY A 347 8.76 -1.48 -6.17
CA GLY A 347 10.07 -1.05 -5.66
C GLY A 347 10.90 -0.29 -6.67
N GLY A 348 12.05 0.21 -6.22
CA GLY A 348 12.94 1.05 -7.03
C GLY A 348 12.58 2.53 -6.96
N VAL A 349 13.27 3.36 -7.74
CA VAL A 349 13.03 4.82 -7.77
C VAL A 349 11.97 5.14 -8.81
N TYR A 350 10.76 5.44 -8.33
CA TYR A 350 9.62 5.76 -9.18
C TYR A 350 9.82 7.09 -9.90
N SER A 351 9.67 7.08 -11.22
CA SER A 351 9.72 8.26 -12.08
C SER A 351 8.42 8.39 -12.86
N TYR A 352 7.86 9.60 -12.90
CA TYR A 352 6.61 9.87 -13.60
C TYR A 352 6.72 9.62 -15.10
N THR A 353 5.65 9.08 -15.68
CA THR A 353 5.65 8.64 -17.08
C THR A 353 4.79 9.49 -18.01
N ASP A 354 3.87 10.31 -17.48
CA ASP A 354 3.07 11.26 -18.24
C ASP A 354 3.55 12.71 -18.07
N SER A 355 2.77 13.71 -18.45
CA SER A 355 3.07 15.15 -18.26
C SER A 355 2.18 15.86 -17.23
N LEU A 356 1.22 15.14 -16.62
CA LEU A 356 0.24 15.72 -15.71
C LEU A 356 0.90 16.12 -14.39
N ARG A 357 0.36 17.19 -13.78
CA ARG A 357 0.95 17.84 -12.60
C ARG A 357 -0.05 18.17 -11.51
N ILE A 358 -1.34 17.95 -11.74
CA ILE A 358 -2.38 18.33 -10.79
C ILE A 358 -2.41 17.24 -9.71
N PRO A 359 -2.04 17.54 -8.45
CA PRO A 359 -2.06 16.54 -7.41
C PRO A 359 -3.50 16.11 -7.12
N ASP A 360 -3.69 14.81 -6.98
CA ASP A 360 -4.97 14.14 -6.74
C ASP A 360 -4.91 13.15 -5.56
N HIS A 361 -3.72 12.95 -5.00
CA HIS A 361 -3.47 12.03 -3.90
C HIS A 361 -2.75 12.72 -2.73
N CYS A 362 -2.99 12.24 -1.52
CA CYS A 362 -2.37 12.74 -0.31
C CYS A 362 -1.61 11.61 0.38
N VAL A 363 -0.34 11.83 0.67
CA VAL A 363 0.59 10.87 1.29
C VAL A 363 1.38 11.56 2.40
N VAL A 364 2.27 10.81 3.06
CA VAL A 364 3.18 11.38 4.06
C VAL A 364 4.61 11.34 3.54
N PHE A 365 5.31 12.47 3.49
CA PHE A 365 6.76 12.46 3.36
C PHE A 365 7.39 11.99 4.68
N VAL A 366 8.26 10.98 4.60
CA VAL A 366 8.90 10.37 5.76
C VAL A 366 10.43 10.43 5.70
N GLY A 367 11.00 10.78 4.55
CA GLY A 367 12.44 10.86 4.37
C GLY A 367 12.85 11.34 2.98
N TRP A 368 14.15 11.46 2.77
CA TRP A 368 14.76 11.76 1.47
C TRP A 368 16.10 11.05 1.32
N ASN A 369 16.53 10.91 0.07
CA ASN A 369 17.89 10.54 -0.29
C ASN A 369 18.37 11.44 -1.43
N ASP A 370 19.53 12.08 -1.26
CA ASP A 370 20.16 12.93 -2.28
C ASP A 370 20.99 12.12 -3.28
N ASN A 371 21.26 10.84 -2.99
CA ASN A 371 22.07 9.93 -3.78
C ASN A 371 21.57 8.47 -3.66
N ASP A 372 20.37 8.23 -4.18
CA ASP A 372 19.72 6.93 -4.28
C ASP A 372 20.22 6.13 -5.50
N GLU A 373 19.52 5.05 -5.86
CA GLU A 373 19.78 4.25 -7.05
C GLU A 373 19.98 5.14 -8.30
N GLY A 374 21.05 4.85 -9.06
CA GLY A 374 21.40 5.63 -10.26
C GLY A 374 21.82 7.08 -9.99
N GLY A 375 22.18 7.45 -8.75
CA GLY A 375 22.53 8.82 -8.38
C GLY A 375 21.32 9.76 -8.33
N THR A 376 20.12 9.19 -8.22
CA THR A 376 18.88 9.96 -8.22
C THR A 376 18.61 10.59 -6.86
N LYS A 377 17.87 11.71 -6.87
CA LYS A 377 17.33 12.33 -5.66
C LYS A 377 15.92 11.81 -5.45
N THR A 378 15.57 11.41 -4.23
CA THR A 378 14.27 10.81 -3.92
C THR A 378 13.65 11.39 -2.66
N TRP A 379 12.32 11.41 -2.64
CA TRP A 379 11.52 11.43 -1.43
C TRP A 379 11.13 9.99 -1.07
N LYS A 380 11.11 9.67 0.22
CA LYS A 380 10.43 8.47 0.71
C LYS A 380 9.03 8.87 1.17
N ILE A 381 8.00 8.21 0.63
CA ILE A 381 6.60 8.46 0.95
C ILE A 381 5.97 7.24 1.64
N LYS A 382 5.12 7.48 2.65
CA LYS A 382 4.18 6.49 3.21
C LYS A 382 2.84 6.65 2.49
N ASN A 383 2.34 5.57 1.89
CA ASN A 383 1.05 5.54 1.21
C ASN A 383 -0.04 4.95 2.12
N SER A 384 -1.28 4.92 1.64
CA SER A 384 -2.47 4.43 2.35
C SER A 384 -3.22 3.34 1.57
N TRP A 385 -2.50 2.52 0.79
CA TRP A 385 -3.05 1.45 -0.05
C TRP A 385 -2.65 0.05 0.44
N GLY A 386 -2.43 -0.09 1.75
CA GLY A 386 -1.98 -1.33 2.36
C GLY A 386 -0.47 -1.54 2.30
N ASP A 387 0.01 -2.42 3.18
CA ASP A 387 1.41 -2.81 3.30
C ASP A 387 1.87 -3.77 2.21
N ASP A 388 0.94 -4.37 1.46
CA ASP A 388 1.21 -5.26 0.34
C ASP A 388 1.42 -4.54 -1.00
N TRP A 389 1.30 -3.22 -1.01
CA TRP A 389 1.62 -2.34 -2.14
C TRP A 389 3.00 -1.70 -1.97
N GLY A 390 3.76 -1.54 -3.07
CA GLY A 390 5.06 -0.87 -3.05
C GLY A 390 6.11 -1.54 -2.16
N GLU A 391 6.98 -0.73 -1.55
CA GLU A 391 8.04 -1.16 -0.64
C GLU A 391 7.48 -1.23 0.80
N ASN A 392 6.64 -2.23 1.07
CA ASN A 392 5.91 -2.39 2.35
C ASN A 392 4.98 -1.20 2.66
N GLY A 393 4.26 -0.71 1.66
CA GLY A 393 3.39 0.47 1.75
C GLY A 393 4.09 1.81 1.53
N TYR A 394 5.40 1.78 1.26
CA TYR A 394 6.20 2.97 0.96
C TYR A 394 6.59 3.02 -0.51
N MET A 395 7.05 4.19 -0.95
CA MET A 395 7.64 4.38 -2.28
C MET A 395 8.80 5.36 -2.20
N ARG A 396 9.85 5.08 -2.98
CA ARG A 396 10.90 6.05 -3.31
C ARG A 396 10.50 6.79 -4.57
N LEU A 397 10.14 8.05 -4.43
CA LEU A 397 9.62 8.90 -5.48
C LEU A 397 10.71 9.88 -5.93
N ILE A 398 10.99 9.94 -7.23
CA ILE A 398 12.00 10.86 -7.76
C ILE A 398 11.67 12.32 -7.42
N ARG A 399 12.69 13.06 -7.02
CA ARG A 399 12.62 14.47 -6.63
C ARG A 399 13.21 15.36 -7.73
N GLY A 400 12.71 16.58 -7.85
CA GLY A 400 13.15 17.56 -8.87
C GLY A 400 12.63 17.32 -10.29
N GLN A 401 11.92 16.21 -10.57
CA GLN A 401 11.34 15.96 -11.90
C GLN A 401 10.06 16.81 -12.11
N ASN A 402 10.23 18.07 -12.50
CA ASN A 402 9.13 19.02 -12.80
C ASN A 402 8.22 19.35 -11.59
N ASN A 403 8.72 19.28 -10.36
CA ASN A 403 8.00 19.59 -9.13
C ASN A 403 6.67 18.83 -8.94
N ARG A 404 6.48 17.61 -9.43
CA ARG A 404 5.16 16.93 -9.43
C ARG A 404 4.66 16.43 -8.08
N CYS A 405 5.40 16.67 -7.01
CA CYS A 405 5.04 16.37 -5.64
C CYS A 405 5.35 17.57 -4.76
N GLY A 406 4.71 17.66 -3.60
CA GLY A 406 5.04 18.69 -2.61
C GLY A 406 4.45 20.07 -2.89
N TRP A 407 3.42 20.18 -3.73
CA TRP A 407 2.74 21.47 -3.98
C TRP A 407 2.00 21.99 -2.75
N TYR A 408 1.32 21.09 -2.05
CA TYR A 408 0.63 21.36 -0.80
C TYR A 408 1.25 20.46 0.25
N THR A 409 2.16 21.01 1.06
CA THR A 409 2.84 20.29 2.13
C THR A 409 2.61 21.00 3.45
N PHE A 410 2.21 20.25 4.47
CA PHE A 410 1.90 20.78 5.78
C PHE A 410 2.65 20.05 6.88
N SER A 411 3.04 20.84 7.86
CA SER A 411 3.71 20.41 9.07
C SER A 411 2.74 20.59 10.26
N ALA A 412 2.93 19.83 11.32
CA ALA A 412 2.11 19.88 12.54
C ALA A 412 3.00 19.81 13.77
N GLU A 413 2.60 20.46 14.86
CA GLU A 413 3.34 20.44 16.14
C GLU A 413 2.47 19.78 17.23
N TYR A 414 3.10 19.08 18.16
CA TYR A 414 2.42 18.39 19.27
C TYR A 414 2.95 18.88 20.60
#